data_AF-A0A838EZ84-F1
#
_entry.id   AF-A0A838EZ84-F1
#
_cell.length_a   1.000
_cell.length_b   1.000
_cell.length_c   1.000
_cell.angle_alpha   90.00
_cell.angle_beta   90.00
_cell.angle_gamma   90.00
#
_symmetry.space_group_name_H-M   'P 1'
#
loop_
_entity.id
_entity.type
_entity.pdbx_description
1 polymer ?
#
loop_
_entity_poly.entity_id
_entity_poly.type
_entity_poly.pdbx_seq_one_letter_code
_entity_poly.pdbx_strand_id
1 'polypeptide(L)'
;MKFLVIFLILTPLQSFAMDCAKAEKMGDFLNMNGKSFMEASKTHKLTHKTELSVNVGDVNQARKMAYKFPALEDLGFPPVNKNWDPFIVKMDKSSLKGMRSGWQYKNANGDIAIIRLDYDPIKGGHYNIDVMKKTPKGKESYKLAIEFDCNGRPCTSEQVVKLAKGMN
;
A
#
# COMPACT_ATOMS: atom_id res chain seq x y z
N MET A 1 21.39 -41.64 -38.13
CA MET A 1 21.33 -40.17 -37.92
C MET A 1 20.48 -39.91 -36.68
N LYS A 2 21.07 -39.45 -35.58
CA LYS A 2 20.33 -39.05 -34.37
C LYS A 2 20.30 -37.52 -34.33
N PHE A 3 19.13 -36.93 -34.57
CA PHE A 3 18.89 -35.51 -34.29
C PHE A 3 18.76 -35.33 -32.78
N LEU A 4 19.76 -34.71 -32.16
CA LEU A 4 19.68 -34.26 -30.78
C LEU A 4 18.95 -32.91 -30.79
N VAL A 5 17.66 -32.93 -30.45
CA VAL A 5 16.90 -31.70 -30.19
C VAL A 5 17.36 -31.16 -28.84
N ILE A 6 18.20 -30.12 -28.87
CA ILE A 6 18.54 -29.33 -27.69
C ILE A 6 17.29 -28.50 -27.34
N PHE A 7 16.48 -29.01 -26.41
CA PHE A 7 15.48 -28.21 -25.72
C PHE A 7 16.24 -27.23 -24.80
N LEU A 8 16.48 -26.02 -25.31
CA LEU A 8 16.93 -24.88 -24.52
C LEU A 8 15.89 -24.61 -23.43
N ILE A 9 16.22 -25.00 -22.20
CA ILE A 9 15.49 -24.69 -20.98
C ILE A 9 15.64 -23.17 -20.74
N LEU A 10 14.76 -22.39 -21.36
CA LEU A 10 14.73 -20.92 -21.28
C LEU A 10 14.04 -20.38 -20.01
N THR A 11 13.80 -21.21 -19.00
CA THR A 11 13.05 -20.82 -17.80
C THR A 11 13.90 -21.00 -16.54
N PRO A 12 14.70 -19.98 -16.19
CA PRO A 12 14.42 -19.20 -14.98
C PRO A 12 14.73 -17.69 -15.05
N LEU A 13 15.24 -17.16 -16.16
CA LEU A 13 15.71 -15.76 -16.23
C LEU A 13 14.57 -14.72 -16.09
N GLN A 14 13.38 -15.02 -16.58
CA GLN A 14 12.24 -14.09 -16.54
C GLN A 14 11.63 -13.94 -15.14
N SER A 15 11.58 -15.02 -14.34
CA SER A 15 11.08 -14.95 -12.96
C SER A 15 12.00 -14.12 -12.07
N PHE A 16 13.32 -14.33 -12.18
CA PHE A 16 14.29 -13.53 -11.42
C PHE A 16 14.24 -12.03 -11.76
N ALA A 17 14.04 -11.68 -13.04
CA ALA A 17 13.93 -10.28 -13.45
C ALA A 17 12.65 -9.59 -12.92
N MET A 18 11.51 -10.30 -12.88
CA MET A 18 10.28 -9.78 -12.26
C MET A 18 10.47 -9.55 -10.76
N ASP A 19 11.16 -10.46 -10.08
CA ASP A 19 11.44 -10.34 -8.65
C ASP A 19 12.37 -9.15 -8.35
N CYS A 20 13.37 -8.89 -9.20
CA CYS A 20 14.22 -7.70 -9.10
C CYS A 20 13.43 -6.41 -9.30
N ALA A 21 12.63 -6.30 -10.36
CA ALA A 21 11.83 -5.10 -10.61
C ALA A 21 10.83 -4.81 -9.48
N LYS A 22 10.27 -5.86 -8.86
CA LYS A 22 9.42 -5.76 -7.67
C LYS A 22 10.23 -5.24 -6.48
N ALA A 23 11.40 -5.80 -6.23
CA ALA A 23 12.29 -5.39 -5.14
C ALA A 23 12.79 -3.94 -5.30
N GLU A 24 13.15 -3.52 -6.51
CA GLU A 24 13.54 -2.15 -6.84
C GLU A 24 12.40 -1.18 -6.55
N LYS A 25 11.19 -1.48 -7.05
CA LYS A 25 10.02 -0.65 -6.80
C LYS A 25 9.69 -0.55 -5.31
N MET A 26 9.84 -1.63 -4.55
CA MET A 26 9.72 -1.59 -3.09
C MET A 26 10.79 -0.72 -2.44
N GLY A 27 12.04 -0.82 -2.92
CA GLY A 27 13.15 0.03 -2.51
C GLY A 27 12.86 1.51 -2.75
N ASP A 28 12.29 1.88 -3.89
CA ASP A 28 11.93 3.27 -4.20
C ASP A 28 10.99 3.84 -3.15
N PHE A 29 9.94 3.12 -2.78
CA PHE A 29 8.98 3.55 -1.76
C PHE A 29 9.57 3.55 -0.35
N LEU A 30 10.44 2.58 -0.03
CA LEU A 30 11.12 2.51 1.27
C LEU A 30 12.23 3.56 1.44
N ASN A 31 12.61 4.25 0.37
CA ASN A 31 13.55 5.39 0.40
C ASN A 31 12.86 6.72 0.06
N MET A 32 11.53 6.72 -0.10
CA MET A 32 10.77 7.88 -0.52
C MET A 32 10.55 8.82 0.66
N ASN A 33 11.06 10.04 0.54
CA ASN A 33 10.80 11.11 1.50
C ASN A 33 9.42 11.76 1.25
N GLY A 34 8.99 12.61 2.20
CA GLY A 34 7.70 13.31 2.13
C GLY A 34 7.47 14.09 0.84
N LYS A 35 8.49 14.80 0.34
CA LYS A 35 8.41 15.60 -0.89
C LYS A 35 8.26 14.71 -2.12
N SER A 36 9.13 13.71 -2.26
CA SER A 36 9.11 12.76 -3.38
C SER A 36 7.80 11.97 -3.43
N PHE A 37 7.23 11.60 -2.28
CA PHE A 37 5.90 10.97 -2.21
C PHE A 37 4.80 11.88 -2.75
N MET A 38 4.77 13.14 -2.33
CA MET A 38 3.76 14.10 -2.80
C MET A 38 3.89 14.37 -4.30
N GLU A 39 5.10 14.51 -4.82
CA GLU A 39 5.39 14.72 -6.24
C GLU A 39 4.97 13.49 -7.07
N ALA A 40 5.40 12.29 -6.66
CA ALA A 40 5.02 11.05 -7.33
C ALA A 40 3.50 10.87 -7.35
N SER A 41 2.81 11.13 -6.24
CA SER A 41 1.35 10.99 -6.16
C SER A 41 0.62 12.01 -7.04
N LYS A 42 1.13 13.26 -7.14
CA LYS A 42 0.61 14.27 -8.06
C LYS A 42 0.78 13.87 -9.52
N THR A 43 1.98 13.45 -9.91
CA THR A 43 2.26 12.96 -11.27
C THR A 43 1.38 11.77 -11.62
N HIS A 44 1.19 10.84 -10.68
CA HIS A 44 0.32 9.69 -10.89
C HIS A 44 -1.14 10.07 -11.15
N LYS A 45 -1.68 11.03 -10.39
CA LYS A 45 -3.02 11.58 -10.60
C LYS A 45 -3.21 12.21 -11.99
N LEU A 46 -2.18 12.89 -12.51
CA LEU A 46 -2.20 13.47 -13.84
C LEU A 46 -2.26 12.40 -14.95
N THR A 47 -1.82 11.17 -14.67
CA THR A 47 -1.89 10.03 -15.60
C THR A 47 -3.17 9.19 -15.48
N HIS A 48 -4.25 9.78 -14.94
CA HIS A 48 -5.57 9.15 -14.73
C HIS A 48 -5.60 7.94 -13.78
N LYS A 49 -4.55 7.73 -12.99
CA LYS A 49 -4.56 6.74 -11.92
C LYS A 49 -4.83 7.41 -10.58
N THR A 50 -5.68 6.80 -9.76
CA THR A 50 -6.18 7.43 -8.52
C THR A 50 -5.14 7.46 -7.39
N GLU A 51 -4.17 6.54 -7.39
CA GLU A 51 -3.14 6.40 -6.35
C GLU A 51 -1.93 5.59 -6.83
N LEU A 52 -0.77 5.82 -6.22
CA LEU A 52 0.43 5.01 -6.43
C LEU A 52 0.17 3.58 -5.96
N SER A 53 0.76 2.57 -6.61
CA SER A 53 0.67 1.19 -6.12
C SER A 53 1.96 0.39 -6.23
N VAL A 54 2.15 -0.51 -5.26
CA VAL A 54 3.22 -1.50 -5.21
C VAL A 54 2.65 -2.81 -4.69
N ASN A 55 2.91 -3.93 -5.38
CA ASN A 55 2.61 -5.25 -4.87
C ASN A 55 3.86 -5.80 -4.17
N VAL A 56 3.71 -6.32 -2.95
CA VAL A 56 4.81 -6.91 -2.16
C VAL A 56 4.63 -8.40 -1.91
N GLY A 57 3.51 -9.00 -2.34
CA GLY A 57 3.22 -10.43 -2.27
C GLY A 57 2.88 -10.96 -0.88
N ASP A 58 3.47 -10.41 0.19
CA ASP A 58 3.23 -10.87 1.57
C ASP A 58 2.50 -9.82 2.43
N VAL A 59 1.50 -10.27 3.18
CA VAL A 59 0.67 -9.41 4.04
C VAL A 59 1.45 -8.75 5.18
N ASN A 60 2.44 -9.44 5.75
CA ASN A 60 3.22 -8.91 6.87
C ASN A 60 4.26 -7.91 6.37
N GLN A 61 4.84 -8.16 5.20
CA GLN A 61 5.70 -7.22 4.50
C GLN A 61 4.93 -5.95 4.10
N ALA A 62 3.71 -6.10 3.58
CA ALA A 62 2.83 -4.97 3.26
C ALA A 62 2.50 -4.14 4.49
N ARG A 63 2.13 -4.80 5.60
CA ARG A 63 1.88 -4.12 6.88
C ARG A 63 3.11 -3.38 7.38
N LYS A 64 4.27 -4.03 7.38
CA LYS A 64 5.54 -3.44 7.84
C LYS A 64 5.90 -2.22 7.01
N MET A 65 5.78 -2.33 5.69
CA MET A 65 6.04 -1.22 4.76
C MET A 65 5.07 -0.06 4.97
N ALA A 66 3.77 -0.35 5.14
CA ALA A 66 2.77 0.68 5.41
C ALA A 66 3.05 1.42 6.73
N TYR A 67 3.36 0.69 7.80
CA TYR A 67 3.51 1.27 9.14
C TYR A 67 4.86 1.95 9.35
N LYS A 68 5.84 1.65 8.50
CA LYS A 68 7.18 2.24 8.51
C LYS A 68 7.45 3.07 7.26
N PHE A 69 6.41 3.60 6.62
CA PHE A 69 6.57 4.39 5.41
C PHE A 69 7.30 5.70 5.73
N PRO A 70 8.54 5.92 5.23
CA PRO A 70 9.41 7.00 5.71
C PRO A 70 8.82 8.40 5.52
N ALA A 71 8.12 8.60 4.41
CA ALA A 71 7.47 9.87 4.09
C ALA A 71 6.51 10.38 5.18
N LEU A 72 5.98 9.51 6.04
CA LEU A 72 5.13 9.94 7.16
C LEU A 72 5.91 10.78 8.17
N GLU A 73 7.13 10.36 8.52
CA GLU A 73 7.98 11.06 9.49
C GLU A 73 8.38 12.44 8.97
N ASP A 74 8.83 12.50 7.71
CA ASP A 74 9.17 13.77 7.05
C ASP A 74 7.99 14.75 6.95
N LEU A 75 6.77 14.22 6.88
CA LEU A 75 5.54 15.02 6.84
C LEU A 75 5.02 15.39 8.24
N GLY A 76 5.78 15.08 9.30
CA GLY A 76 5.49 15.44 10.67
C GLY A 76 4.50 14.52 11.38
N PHE A 77 4.39 13.26 10.93
CA PHE A 77 3.62 12.23 11.63
C PHE A 77 4.57 11.34 12.46
N PRO A 78 4.27 11.07 13.73
CA PRO A 78 5.08 10.16 14.54
C PRO A 78 4.96 8.71 14.03
N PRO A 79 5.89 7.81 14.40
CA PRO A 79 5.78 6.39 14.06
C PRO A 79 4.43 5.80 14.43
N VAL A 80 3.90 4.95 13.55
CA VAL A 80 2.57 4.34 13.70
C VAL A 80 2.58 3.39 14.88
N ASN A 81 1.76 3.70 15.89
CA ASN A 81 1.67 2.92 17.11
C ASN A 81 0.31 3.15 17.78
N LYS A 82 0.15 2.63 19.01
CA LYS A 82 -1.08 2.72 19.80
C LYS A 82 -1.53 4.14 20.19
N ASN A 83 -0.70 5.15 20.00
CA ASN A 83 -1.04 6.55 20.25
C ASN A 83 -1.74 7.22 19.06
N TRP A 84 -1.82 6.53 17.92
CA TRP A 84 -2.70 6.93 16.83
C TRP A 84 -4.14 6.54 17.17
N ASP A 85 -5.11 7.28 16.65
CA ASP A 85 -6.52 6.93 16.83
C ASP A 85 -6.87 5.71 15.94
N PRO A 86 -7.68 4.76 16.42
CA PRO A 86 -8.20 3.70 15.57
C PRO A 86 -8.99 4.25 14.38
N PHE A 87 -8.71 3.75 13.17
CA PHE A 87 -9.54 4.04 12.00
C PHE A 87 -10.64 2.99 11.90
N ILE A 88 -11.89 3.42 12.10
CA ILE A 88 -13.09 2.60 11.92
C ILE A 88 -13.73 2.89 10.57
N VAL A 89 -13.95 1.86 9.75
CA VAL A 89 -14.52 2.01 8.42
C VAL A 89 -16.00 2.38 8.53
N LYS A 90 -16.39 3.50 7.90
CA LYS A 90 -17.78 3.99 7.93
C LYS A 90 -18.55 3.79 6.63
N MET A 91 -17.88 3.39 5.55
CA MET A 91 -18.49 3.32 4.23
C MET A 91 -19.43 2.11 4.12
N ASP A 92 -20.69 2.35 3.75
CA ASP A 92 -21.72 1.31 3.71
C ASP A 92 -21.42 0.16 2.75
N LYS A 93 -20.76 0.47 1.63
CA LYS A 93 -20.41 -0.50 0.58
C LYS A 93 -19.16 -1.32 0.90
N SER A 94 -18.41 -0.97 1.97
CA SER A 94 -17.19 -1.69 2.32
C SER A 94 -17.53 -2.97 3.09
N SER A 95 -16.87 -4.07 2.74
CA SER A 95 -16.93 -5.32 3.52
C SER A 95 -16.36 -5.18 4.93
N LEU A 96 -15.63 -4.09 5.21
CA LEU A 96 -15.04 -3.79 6.50
C LEU A 96 -15.88 -2.82 7.35
N LYS A 97 -17.10 -2.44 6.92
CA LYS A 97 -17.95 -1.48 7.63
C LYS A 97 -18.07 -1.81 9.12
N GLY A 98 -17.82 -0.81 9.98
CA GLY A 98 -17.88 -0.92 11.43
C GLY A 98 -16.65 -1.56 12.08
N MET A 99 -15.71 -2.08 11.29
CA MET A 99 -14.49 -2.69 11.80
C MET A 99 -13.37 -1.66 11.89
N ARG A 100 -12.48 -1.88 12.86
CA ARG A 100 -11.17 -1.23 12.85
C ARG A 100 -10.34 -1.85 11.73
N SER A 101 -9.88 -1.03 10.80
CA SER A 101 -9.01 -1.48 9.71
C SER A 101 -7.63 -0.81 9.76
N GLY A 102 -7.36 0.05 10.73
CA GLY A 102 -6.04 0.63 10.88
C GLY A 102 -6.00 1.79 11.87
N TRP A 103 -5.25 2.82 11.50
CA TRP A 103 -4.89 3.94 12.35
C TRP A 103 -5.00 5.26 11.61
N GLN A 104 -5.30 6.33 12.34
CA GLN A 104 -5.28 7.70 11.84
C GLN A 104 -4.60 8.64 12.85
N TYR A 105 -3.98 9.69 12.36
CA TYR A 105 -3.37 10.72 13.20
C TYR A 105 -3.52 12.08 12.56
N LYS A 106 -3.79 13.10 13.38
CA LYS A 106 -3.82 14.49 12.97
C LYS A 106 -2.64 15.22 13.61
N ASN A 107 -1.74 15.76 12.80
CA ASN A 107 -0.58 16.48 13.30
C ASN A 107 -0.92 17.94 13.71
N ALA A 108 0.06 18.65 14.25
CA ALA A 108 -0.10 20.05 14.70
C ALA A 108 -0.46 21.02 13.57
N ASN A 109 -0.07 20.73 12.33
CA ASN A 109 -0.42 21.52 11.15
C ASN A 109 -1.87 21.29 10.68
N GLY A 110 -2.57 20.33 11.30
CA GLY A 110 -3.92 19.92 10.93
C GLY A 110 -3.98 18.99 9.73
N ASP A 111 -2.83 18.48 9.27
CA ASP A 111 -2.77 17.42 8.28
C ASP A 111 -3.16 16.08 8.92
N ILE A 112 -3.71 15.17 8.12
CA ILE A 112 -4.20 13.88 8.58
C ILE A 112 -3.49 12.77 7.81
N ALA A 113 -2.95 11.78 8.51
CA ALA A 113 -2.50 10.53 7.91
C ALA A 113 -3.45 9.40 8.32
N ILE A 114 -3.81 8.55 7.38
CA ILE A 114 -4.60 7.34 7.61
C ILE A 114 -3.85 6.18 6.99
N ILE A 115 -3.65 5.11 7.76
CA ILE A 115 -3.11 3.84 7.27
C ILE A 115 -4.14 2.78 7.57
N ARG A 116 -4.68 2.15 6.53
CA ARG A 116 -5.78 1.20 6.68
C ARG A 116 -5.63 -0.01 5.77
N LEU A 117 -6.02 -1.16 6.28
CA LEU A 117 -6.35 -2.32 5.50
C LEU A 117 -7.64 -2.02 4.70
N ASP A 118 -7.65 -2.36 3.43
CA ASP A 118 -8.73 -2.11 2.49
C ASP A 118 -8.91 -3.30 1.53
N TYR A 119 -10.04 -3.34 0.85
CA TYR A 119 -10.33 -4.33 -0.18
C TYR A 119 -10.95 -3.67 -1.40
N ASP A 120 -10.43 -4.03 -2.57
CA ASP A 120 -10.97 -3.65 -3.88
C ASP A 120 -11.06 -4.90 -4.77
N PRO A 121 -12.13 -5.09 -5.57
CA PRO A 121 -12.25 -6.26 -6.43
C PRO A 121 -11.15 -6.42 -7.48
N ILE A 122 -10.46 -5.34 -7.88
CA ILE A 122 -9.40 -5.37 -8.90
C ILE A 122 -8.06 -5.69 -8.23
N LYS A 123 -7.72 -5.03 -7.11
CA LYS A 123 -6.43 -5.18 -6.42
C LYS A 123 -6.40 -6.31 -5.40
N GLY A 124 -7.55 -6.74 -4.91
CA GLY A 124 -7.67 -7.57 -3.71
C GLY A 124 -7.37 -6.80 -2.43
N GLY A 125 -6.83 -7.50 -1.44
CA GLY A 125 -6.40 -6.93 -0.16
C GLY A 125 -5.17 -6.04 -0.31
N HIS A 126 -5.21 -4.86 0.29
CA HIS A 126 -4.10 -3.91 0.26
C HIS A 126 -4.10 -3.01 1.49
N TYR A 127 -2.94 -2.46 1.85
CA TYR A 127 -2.84 -1.36 2.82
C TYR A 127 -2.81 -0.03 2.07
N ASN A 128 -3.72 0.87 2.41
CA ASN A 128 -3.75 2.24 1.92
C ASN A 128 -3.10 3.19 2.91
N ILE A 129 -2.20 4.03 2.42
CA ILE A 129 -1.69 5.22 3.10
C ILE A 129 -2.32 6.43 2.43
N ASP A 130 -3.06 7.23 3.19
CA ASP A 130 -3.69 8.47 2.73
C ASP A 130 -3.22 9.64 3.61
N VAL A 131 -2.48 10.56 3.01
CA VAL A 131 -2.07 11.81 3.65
C VAL A 131 -2.91 12.95 3.09
N MET A 132 -3.73 13.56 3.93
CA MET A 132 -4.50 14.75 3.62
C MET A 132 -3.79 15.98 4.17
N LYS A 133 -3.23 16.81 3.29
CA LYS A 133 -2.64 18.09 3.66
C LYS A 133 -3.63 19.24 3.57
N LYS A 134 -3.59 20.13 4.56
CA LYS A 134 -4.29 21.41 4.52
C LYS A 134 -3.44 22.41 3.74
N THR A 135 -3.97 22.94 2.64
CA THR A 135 -3.36 23.98 1.82
C THR A 135 -4.26 25.23 1.80
N PRO A 136 -3.74 26.40 1.38
CA PRO A 136 -4.58 27.60 1.20
C PRO A 136 -5.73 27.40 0.21
N LYS A 137 -5.61 26.41 -0.69
CA LYS A 137 -6.62 26.08 -1.72
C LYS A 137 -7.60 24.99 -1.27
N GLY A 138 -7.48 24.46 -0.05
CA GLY A 138 -8.34 23.40 0.49
C GLY A 138 -7.54 22.20 0.99
N LYS A 139 -8.11 21.00 0.90
CA LYS A 139 -7.43 19.76 1.29
C LYS A 139 -6.89 19.04 0.05
N GLU A 140 -5.62 18.69 0.07
CA GLU A 140 -4.99 17.84 -0.95
C GLU A 140 -4.72 16.46 -0.36
N SER A 141 -5.14 15.39 -1.03
CA SER A 141 -4.88 14.00 -0.62
C SER A 141 -3.76 13.38 -1.45
N TYR A 142 -2.89 12.60 -0.80
CA TYR A 142 -1.79 11.86 -1.40
C TYR A 142 -1.91 10.40 -0.99
N LYS A 143 -1.92 9.49 -1.97
CA LYS A 143 -2.32 8.09 -1.74
C LYS A 143 -1.29 7.09 -2.29
N LEU A 144 -1.08 6.03 -1.51
CA LEU A 144 -0.30 4.84 -1.87
C LEU A 144 -1.07 3.58 -1.43
N ALA A 145 -1.24 2.65 -2.37
CA ALA A 145 -1.73 1.30 -2.12
C ALA A 145 -0.56 0.29 -2.11
N ILE A 146 -0.46 -0.48 -1.03
CA ILE A 146 0.52 -1.56 -0.88
C ILE A 146 -0.25 -2.88 -0.94
N GLU A 147 -0.27 -3.47 -2.14
CA GLU A 147 -1.00 -4.68 -2.48
C GLU A 147 -0.25 -5.93 -1.99
N PHE A 148 -0.99 -6.95 -1.57
CA PHE A 148 -0.42 -8.22 -1.11
C PHE A 148 -1.29 -9.40 -1.50
N ASP A 149 -0.67 -10.58 -1.48
CA ASP A 149 -1.33 -11.82 -1.83
C ASP A 149 -1.67 -12.65 -0.59
N CYS A 150 -2.74 -13.44 -0.70
CA CYS A 150 -3.12 -14.49 0.24
C CYS A 150 -2.98 -15.82 -0.51
N ASN A 151 -2.02 -16.66 -0.10
CA ASN A 151 -1.72 -17.93 -0.76
C ASN A 151 -1.33 -17.76 -2.25
N GLY A 152 -0.51 -16.75 -2.55
CA GLY A 152 0.02 -16.50 -3.90
C GLY A 152 -0.99 -15.93 -4.91
N ARG A 153 -2.13 -15.41 -4.45
CA ARG A 153 -3.14 -14.72 -5.25
C ARG A 153 -3.68 -13.49 -4.52
N PRO A 154 -4.23 -12.48 -5.21
CA PRO A 154 -4.87 -11.35 -4.54
C PRO A 154 -5.90 -11.80 -3.51
N CYS A 155 -5.82 -11.25 -2.30
CA CYS A 155 -6.71 -11.64 -1.21
C CYS A 155 -8.18 -11.36 -1.54
N THR A 156 -9.08 -12.27 -1.17
CA THR A 156 -10.53 -12.07 -1.27
C THR A 156 -11.06 -11.17 -0.16
N SER A 157 -12.27 -10.66 -0.35
CA SER A 157 -12.98 -9.86 0.66
C SER A 157 -13.04 -10.58 2.02
N GLU A 158 -13.37 -11.87 2.02
CA GLU A 158 -13.49 -12.68 3.25
C GLU A 158 -12.15 -12.84 3.96
N GLN A 159 -11.06 -12.99 3.21
CA GLN A 159 -9.72 -13.06 3.78
C GLN A 159 -9.31 -11.72 4.41
N VAL A 160 -9.63 -10.60 3.75
CA VAL A 160 -9.38 -9.26 4.30
C VAL A 160 -10.22 -9.01 5.56
N VAL A 161 -11.49 -9.41 5.58
CA VAL A 161 -12.34 -9.35 6.78
C VAL A 161 -11.74 -10.16 7.93
N LYS A 162 -11.21 -11.36 7.66
CA LYS A 162 -10.53 -12.17 8.69
C LYS A 162 -9.28 -11.45 9.23
N LEU A 163 -8.49 -10.83 8.37
CA LEU A 163 -7.32 -10.04 8.77
C LEU A 163 -7.72 -8.84 9.65
N ALA A 164 -8.78 -8.11 9.28
CA ALA A 164 -9.27 -6.97 10.04
C ALA A 164 -9.78 -7.35 11.44
N LYS A 165 -10.40 -8.53 11.60
CA LYS A 165 -10.82 -9.03 12.93
C LYS A 165 -9.65 -9.19 13.90
N GLY A 166 -8.46 -9.52 13.42
CA GLY A 166 -7.25 -9.62 14.24
C GLY A 166 -6.65 -8.26 14.65
N MET A 167 -7.22 -7.15 14.19
CA MET A 167 -6.79 -5.79 14.56
C MET A 167 -7.62 -5.18 15.69
N ASN A 168 -8.73 -5.82 16.06
CA ASN A 168 -9.61 -5.41 17.17
C ASN A 168 -9.05 -5.87 18.51
#